data_AF-A0A7W9CI81-F1
#
_entry.id   AF-A0A7W9CI81-F1
#
_cell.length_a   1.000
_cell.length_b   1.000
_cell.length_c   1.000
_cell.angle_alpha   90.00
_cell.angle_beta   90.00
_cell.angle_gamma   90.00
#
_symmetry.space_group_name_H-M   'P 1'
#
loop_
_entity.id
_entity.type
_entity.pdbx_description
1 polymer ?
#
loop_
_entity_poly.entity_id
_entity_poly.type
_entity_poly.pdbx_seq_one_letter_code
_entity_poly.pdbx_strand_id
1 'polypeptide(L)'
;MVDPHHPHHASDNADADANAYLRGSMEINEQAATWALVMNLMKWGALVISSVLLMLVLWFQPGGSFITGAIAAGVLLVGGVLFLRSGAKAH
;
A
#
# COMPACT_ATOMS: atom_id res chain seq x y z
N MET A 1 -16.77 35.73 16.48
CA MET A 1 -16.34 37.12 16.67
C MET A 1 -14.86 37.06 17.01
N VAL A 2 -14.01 37.30 16.02
CA VAL A 2 -12.54 37.24 16.16
C VAL A 2 -12.09 38.47 16.93
N ASP A 3 -11.32 38.29 17.99
CA ASP A 3 -10.72 39.38 18.75
C ASP A 3 -9.61 40.02 17.89
N PRO A 4 -9.70 41.32 17.50
CA PRO A 4 -8.77 41.95 16.57
C PRO A 4 -7.36 42.19 17.14
N HIS A 5 -7.13 41.85 18.41
CA HIS A 5 -5.92 42.23 19.16
C HIS A 5 -5.03 41.05 19.56
N HIS A 6 -5.14 39.87 18.94
CA HIS A 6 -4.11 38.86 19.10
C HIS A 6 -2.82 39.38 18.43
N PRO A 7 -1.75 39.71 19.18
CA PRO A 7 -0.52 40.17 18.57
C PRO A 7 0.10 38.95 17.88
N HIS A 8 0.15 38.97 16.55
CA HIS A 8 1.02 38.06 15.81
C HIS A 8 2.45 38.43 16.16
N HIS A 9 3.03 37.77 17.16
CA HIS A 9 4.39 38.04 17.58
C HIS A 9 5.33 37.50 16.50
N ALA A 10 6.42 38.23 16.20
CA ALA A 10 7.41 37.78 15.21
C ALA A 10 8.02 36.40 15.57
N SER A 11 7.87 35.97 16.82
CA SER A 11 8.26 34.65 17.32
C SER A 11 7.27 33.52 17.00
N ASP A 12 6.03 33.79 16.59
CA ASP A 12 5.05 32.72 16.32
C ASP A 12 5.54 31.78 15.21
N ASN A 13 6.19 32.33 14.19
CA ASN A 13 6.87 31.55 13.14
C ASN A 13 8.14 30.87 13.66
N ALA A 14 8.86 31.51 14.59
CA ALA A 14 10.09 30.97 15.18
C ALA A 14 9.81 29.82 16.16
N ASP A 15 8.67 29.83 16.84
CA ASP A 15 8.22 28.78 17.77
C ASP A 15 7.60 27.59 17.01
N ALA A 16 6.95 27.87 15.87
CA ALA A 16 6.59 26.84 14.88
C ALA A 16 7.84 26.18 14.27
N ASP A 17 8.86 26.98 13.92
CA ASP A 17 10.16 26.49 13.44
C ASP A 17 10.92 25.71 14.52
N ALA A 18 10.93 26.16 15.78
CA ALA A 18 11.64 25.49 16.87
C ALA A 18 11.10 24.08 17.12
N ASN A 19 9.77 23.90 17.06
CA ASN A 19 9.16 22.58 17.12
C ASN A 19 9.41 21.74 15.84
N ALA A 20 9.48 22.36 14.66
CA ALA A 20 9.77 21.66 13.41
C ALA A 20 11.16 20.99 13.39
N TYR A 21 12.14 21.52 14.13
CA TYR A 21 13.49 20.96 14.22
C TYR A 21 13.71 20.00 15.41
N LEU A 22 12.69 19.75 16.23
CA LEU A 22 12.79 18.75 17.30
C LEU A 22 12.83 17.34 16.69
N ARG A 23 14.00 16.71 16.79
CA ARG A 23 14.25 15.36 16.27
C ARG A 23 13.17 14.38 16.72
N GLY A 24 12.48 13.78 15.76
CA GLY A 24 11.46 12.74 16.00
C GLY A 24 10.06 13.27 16.36
N SER A 25 9.87 14.58 16.43
CA SER A 25 8.54 15.19 16.62
C SER A 25 7.79 15.45 15.31
N MET A 26 8.45 15.27 14.16
CA MET A 26 7.86 15.43 12.83
C MET A 26 6.66 14.50 12.66
N GLU A 27 5.55 15.04 12.16
CA GLU A 27 4.40 14.24 11.77
C GLU A 27 4.76 13.27 10.63
N ILE A 28 4.43 11.98 10.81
CA ILE A 28 4.74 10.91 9.85
C ILE A 28 3.50 10.32 9.16
N ASN A 29 2.35 10.98 9.26
CA ASN A 29 1.08 10.43 8.80
C ASN A 29 1.12 10.08 7.30
N GLU A 30 1.67 10.96 6.47
CA GLU A 30 1.79 10.75 5.02
C GLU A 30 2.77 9.63 4.68
N GLN A 31 3.87 9.52 5.42
CA GLN A 31 4.87 8.47 5.25
C GLN A 31 4.29 7.11 5.67
N ALA A 32 3.52 7.07 6.76
CA ALA A 32 2.82 5.88 7.22
C ALA A 32 1.73 5.44 6.22
N ALA A 33 0.96 6.38 5.67
CA ALA A 33 -0.01 6.11 4.62
C ALA A 33 0.65 5.57 3.35
N THR A 34 1.78 6.17 2.95
CA THR A 34 2.58 5.69 1.81
C THR A 34 3.10 4.28 2.04
N TRP A 35 3.61 3.99 3.24
CA TRP A 35 4.07 2.65 3.61
C TRP A 35 2.93 1.62 3.57
N ALA A 36 1.77 1.97 4.12
CA ALA A 36 0.59 1.11 4.08
C ALA A 36 0.13 0.83 2.64
N LEU A 37 0.18 1.83 1.75
CA LEU A 37 -0.11 1.66 0.33
C LEU A 37 0.87 0.69 -0.33
N VAL A 38 2.18 0.89 -0.15
CA VAL A 38 3.21 0.00 -0.72
C VAL A 38 3.00 -1.44 -0.24
N MET A 39 2.76 -1.63 1.06
CA MET A 39 2.52 -2.97 1.60
C MET A 39 1.26 -3.62 1.02
N ASN A 40 0.19 -2.86 0.83
CA ASN A 40 -1.03 -3.37 0.21
C ASN A 40 -0.82 -3.72 -1.27
N LEU A 41 -0.06 -2.91 -2.02
CA LEU A 41 0.31 -3.20 -3.41
C LEU A 41 1.20 -4.43 -3.51
N MET A 42 2.18 -4.58 -2.62
CA MET A 42 3.03 -5.78 -2.61
C MET A 42 2.21 -7.03 -2.27
N LYS A 43 1.30 -6.94 -1.29
CA LYS A 43 0.47 -8.07 -0.87
C LYS A 43 -0.52 -8.50 -1.95
N TRP A 44 -1.34 -7.56 -2.44
CA TRP A 44 -2.44 -7.86 -3.36
C TRP A 44 -2.01 -7.78 -4.82
N GLY A 45 -1.17 -6.81 -5.16
CA GLY A 45 -0.66 -6.63 -6.51
C GLY A 45 0.21 -7.79 -6.98
N ALA A 46 1.09 -8.33 -6.11
CA ALA A 46 1.90 -9.50 -6.48
C ALA A 46 1.04 -10.73 -6.82
N LEU A 47 -0.05 -10.96 -6.07
CA LEU A 47 -0.98 -12.07 -6.35
C LEU A 47 -1.68 -11.90 -7.70
N VAL A 48 -2.17 -10.68 -7.99
CA VAL A 48 -2.83 -10.38 -9.27
C VAL A 48 -1.86 -10.56 -10.43
N ILE A 49 -0.66 -9.98 -10.34
CA ILE A 49 0.37 -10.08 -11.38
C ILE A 49 0.73 -11.55 -11.62
N SER A 50 0.98 -12.32 -10.56
CA SER A 50 1.34 -13.73 -10.68
C SER A 50 0.23 -14.55 -11.35
N SER A 51 -1.04 -14.31 -11.00
CA SER A 51 -2.19 -15.00 -11.59
C SER A 51 -2.35 -14.66 -13.08
N VAL A 52 -2.19 -13.39 -13.45
CA VAL A 52 -2.23 -12.96 -14.85
C VAL A 52 -1.06 -13.57 -15.63
N LEU A 53 0.16 -13.54 -15.10
CA LEU A 53 1.31 -14.15 -15.76
C LEU A 53 1.12 -15.65 -15.99
N LEU A 54 0.61 -16.38 -15.00
CA LEU A 54 0.29 -17.81 -15.16
C LEU A 54 -0.70 -18.05 -16.30
N MET A 55 -1.76 -17.24 -16.38
CA MET A 55 -2.75 -17.32 -17.47
C MET A 55 -2.08 -17.09 -18.83
N LEU A 56 -1.32 -16.00 -18.96
CA LEU A 56 -0.69 -15.61 -20.23
C LEU A 56 0.32 -16.66 -20.68
N VAL A 57 1.10 -17.23 -19.75
CA VAL A 57 2.06 -18.31 -20.06
C VAL A 57 1.34 -19.55 -20.58
N LEU A 58 0.29 -20.02 -19.90
CA LEU A 58 -0.45 -21.22 -20.32
C LEU A 58 -1.29 -21.01 -21.57
N TRP A 59 -1.70 -19.78 -21.84
CA TRP A 59 -2.38 -19.40 -23.07
C TRP A 59 -1.40 -19.40 -24.26
N PHE A 60 -0.28 -18.68 -24.15
CA PHE A 60 0.58 -18.41 -25.30
C PHE A 60 1.72 -19.43 -25.52
N GLN A 61 1.97 -20.36 -24.60
CA GLN A 61 2.92 -21.45 -24.85
C GLN A 61 2.48 -22.35 -26.03
N PRO A 62 3.39 -23.01 -26.76
CA PRO A 62 3.02 -23.89 -27.87
C PRO A 62 2.04 -25.00 -27.44
N GLY A 63 0.92 -25.13 -28.15
CA GLY A 63 -0.17 -26.03 -27.74
C GLY A 63 -0.97 -25.55 -26.52
N GLY A 64 -0.82 -24.28 -26.15
CA GLY A 64 -1.51 -23.62 -25.05
C GLY A 64 -3.02 -23.47 -25.25
N SER A 65 -3.70 -23.17 -24.15
CA SER A 65 -5.16 -23.10 -24.11
C SER A 65 -5.60 -21.98 -23.18
N PHE A 66 -6.42 -21.06 -23.71
CA PHE A 66 -7.02 -19.98 -22.93
C PHE A 66 -7.80 -20.51 -21.72
N ILE A 67 -8.63 -21.56 -21.93
CA ILE A 67 -9.45 -22.12 -20.85
C ILE A 67 -8.57 -22.72 -19.75
N THR A 68 -7.51 -23.45 -20.12
CA THR A 68 -6.58 -24.02 -19.14
C THR A 68 -5.88 -22.92 -18.35
N GLY A 69 -5.40 -21.88 -19.03
CA GLY A 69 -4.78 -20.73 -18.37
C GLY A 69 -5.74 -19.98 -17.44
N ALA A 70 -6.98 -19.75 -17.87
CA ALA A 70 -8.00 -19.07 -17.08
C ALA A 70 -8.38 -19.85 -15.82
N ILE A 71 -8.54 -21.18 -15.91
CA ILE A 71 -8.81 -22.03 -14.75
C ILE A 71 -7.62 -22.01 -13.79
N ALA A 72 -6.40 -22.20 -14.28
CA ALA A 72 -5.20 -22.21 -13.44
C ALA A 72 -5.00 -20.87 -12.71
N ALA A 73 -5.18 -19.75 -13.41
CA ALA A 73 -5.13 -18.42 -12.82
C ALA A 73 -6.26 -18.18 -11.80
N GLY A 74 -7.47 -18.65 -12.09
CA GLY A 74 -8.60 -18.58 -11.15
C GLY A 74 -8.33 -19.35 -9.86
N VAL A 75 -7.78 -20.57 -9.97
CA VAL A 75 -7.39 -21.40 -8.81
C VAL A 75 -6.31 -20.70 -7.99
N LEU A 76 -5.25 -20.18 -8.64
CA LEU A 76 -4.18 -19.47 -7.94
C LEU A 76 -4.70 -18.20 -7.25
N LEU A 77 -5.55 -17.42 -7.92
CA LEU A 77 -6.12 -16.20 -7.39
C LEU A 77 -7.00 -16.49 -6.18
N VAL A 78 -7.94 -17.44 -6.29
CA VAL A 78 -8.86 -17.79 -5.19
C VAL A 78 -8.07 -18.38 -4.02
N GLY A 79 -7.18 -19.33 -4.27
CA GLY A 79 -6.32 -19.92 -3.25
C GLY A 79 -5.45 -18.89 -2.55
N GLY A 80 -4.84 -17.98 -3.32
CA GLY A 80 -4.03 -16.88 -2.79
C GLY A 80 -4.85 -15.88 -1.97
N VAL A 81 -6.06 -15.51 -2.40
CA VAL A 81 -6.95 -14.62 -1.63
C VAL A 81 -7.32 -15.26 -0.29
N LEU A 82 -7.70 -16.55 -0.29
CA LEU A 82 -8.03 -17.28 0.94
C LEU A 82 -6.81 -17.36 1.86
N PHE A 83 -5.63 -17.68 1.31
CA PHE A 83 -4.39 -17.72 2.06
C PHE A 83 -4.02 -16.37 2.69
N LEU A 84 -4.05 -15.28 1.91
CA LEU A 84 -3.73 -13.92 2.39
C LEU A 84 -4.73 -13.36 3.41
N ARG A 85 -5.97 -13.88 3.39
CA ARG A 85 -7.02 -13.57 4.38
C ARG A 85 -6.94 -14.43 5.64
N SER A 86 -6.36 -15.63 5.55
CA SER A 86 -6.25 -16.54 6.69
C SER A 86 -5.39 -15.99 7.84
N GLY A 87 -4.59 -14.94 7.57
CA GLY A 87 -3.78 -14.25 8.56
C GLY A 87 -2.68 -15.18 9.07
N ALA A 88 -1.47 -15.07 8.52
CA ALA A 88 -0.31 -15.66 9.18
C ALA A 88 -0.25 -15.06 10.59
N LYS A 89 -0.41 -15.90 11.62
CA LYS A 89 -0.08 -15.50 12.99
C LYS A 89 1.41 -15.13 12.95
N ALA A 90 1.71 -13.86 13.06
CA ALA A 90 3.09 -13.44 13.29
C ALA A 90 3.52 -14.13 14.60
N HIS A 91 4.50 -15.02 14.50
CA HIS A 91 5.13 -15.65 15.65
C HIS A 91 5.98 -14.64 16.41
#